data_AF-A0A8T4Y470-F1
#
_entry.id   AF-A0A8T4Y470-F1
#
_cell.length_a   1.000
_cell.length_b   1.000
_cell.length_c   1.000
_cell.angle_alpha   90.00
_cell.angle_beta   90.00
_cell.angle_gamma   90.00
#
_symmetry.space_group_name_H-M   'P 1'
#
loop_
_entity.id
_entity.type
_entity.pdbx_description
1 polymer ?
#
loop_
_entity_poly.entity_id
_entity_poly.type
_entity_poly.pdbx_seq_one_letter_code
_entity_poly.pdbx_strand_id
1 'polypeptide(L)'
;MDLKTGFIEPPELDKRLGMLVYVTKSPPVIGRIKESFEDFHVEEVIDLKIVNSRLDKGYAVYLMEKRCMDTFSAVAKTAKLLDVPVNAVGYAGLKDTVAVTRQYITVPVEELKTLIENVKDKKLSLSFIGFSNKKLKPGCLVGNKFKVAVSLKGGEELDKVVNALRELSELSGIPGFYGYQRFGVRRPNTHVVGRFIVKRLWDEALREIVGHPYPWESPRSYE
;
A
#
# COMPACT_ATOMS: atom_id res chain seq x y z
N MET A 1 28.22 23.65 -0.35
CA MET A 1 27.30 23.47 0.78
C MET A 1 27.51 22.06 1.29
N ASP A 2 28.36 21.90 2.30
CA ASP A 2 28.72 20.60 2.85
C ASP A 2 27.52 19.99 3.58
N LEU A 3 26.92 18.94 3.01
CA LEU A 3 25.82 18.16 3.60
C LEU A 3 26.29 17.21 4.73
N LYS A 4 27.50 17.40 5.27
CA LYS A 4 28.18 16.42 6.14
C LYS A 4 28.02 16.63 7.65
N THR A 5 26.97 17.31 8.11
CA THR A 5 26.75 17.47 9.56
C THR A 5 25.37 17.01 9.98
N GLY A 6 25.28 15.74 10.42
CA GLY A 6 24.23 15.25 11.32
C GLY A 6 23.21 14.27 10.75
N PHE A 7 23.25 13.94 9.46
CA PHE A 7 22.33 12.94 8.88
C PHE A 7 22.91 11.53 8.93
N ILE A 8 22.04 10.55 9.16
CA ILE A 8 22.42 9.13 9.17
C ILE A 8 22.77 8.69 7.75
N GLU A 9 23.89 8.00 7.60
CA GLU A 9 24.28 7.41 6.33
C GLU A 9 23.33 6.24 5.98
N PRO A 10 22.66 6.27 4.81
CA PRO A 10 21.79 5.17 4.42
C PRO A 10 22.55 3.86 4.20
N PRO A 11 21.92 2.69 4.43
CA PRO A 11 22.46 1.41 4.02
C PRO A 11 22.78 1.37 2.51
N GLU A 12 23.72 0.51 2.12
CA GLU A 12 24.13 0.37 0.72
C GLU A 12 22.96 0.00 -0.22
N LEU A 13 22.03 -0.83 0.25
CA LEU A 13 20.84 -1.19 -0.51
C LEU A 13 19.95 0.04 -0.80
N ASP A 14 19.80 0.94 0.17
CA ASP A 14 18.99 2.16 0.05
C ASP A 14 19.61 3.08 -0.99
N LYS A 15 20.94 3.26 -0.92
CA LYS A 15 21.68 4.06 -1.91
C LYS A 15 21.50 3.53 -3.32
N ARG A 16 21.61 2.20 -3.51
CA ARG A 16 21.40 1.55 -4.81
C ARG A 16 20.00 1.79 -5.38
N LEU A 17 19.00 1.93 -4.51
CA LEU A 17 17.62 2.22 -4.89
C LEU A 17 17.29 3.72 -4.98
N GLY A 18 18.28 4.59 -4.78
CA GLY A 18 18.10 6.04 -4.85
C GLY A 18 17.56 6.68 -3.57
N MET A 19 17.48 5.94 -2.47
CA MET A 19 17.17 6.47 -1.13
C MET A 19 18.46 6.97 -0.48
N LEU A 20 18.83 8.21 -0.80
CA LEU A 20 20.14 8.77 -0.50
C LEU A 20 20.23 9.53 0.83
N VAL A 21 19.10 9.77 1.51
CA VAL A 21 19.05 10.56 2.74
C VAL A 21 17.99 10.04 3.69
N TYR A 22 18.24 10.20 4.99
CA TYR A 22 17.21 10.21 6.03
C TYR A 22 17.07 11.63 6.57
N VAL A 23 15.84 12.02 6.88
CA VAL A 23 15.56 13.38 7.39
C VAL A 23 15.70 13.50 8.91
N THR A 24 15.70 12.37 9.61
CA THR A 24 15.93 12.29 11.06
C THR A 24 17.40 12.07 11.37
N LYS A 25 17.83 12.60 12.50
CA LYS A 25 19.15 12.39 13.11
C LYS A 25 19.10 11.31 14.19
N SER A 26 17.91 11.00 14.70
CA SER A 26 17.65 9.92 15.65
C SER A 26 18.20 8.57 15.16
N PRO A 27 18.94 7.82 15.99
CA PRO A 27 19.52 6.52 15.63
C PRO A 27 18.50 5.53 15.05
N PRO A 28 18.94 4.58 14.20
CA PRO A 28 18.05 3.57 13.65
C PRO A 28 17.45 2.70 14.76
N VAL A 29 16.17 2.38 14.60
CA VAL A 29 15.41 1.53 15.51
C VAL A 29 15.49 0.09 15.05
N ILE A 30 15.80 -0.83 15.96
CA ILE A 30 15.75 -2.27 15.73
C ILE A 30 14.36 -2.77 16.13
N GLY A 31 13.52 -3.00 15.12
CA GLY A 31 12.17 -3.52 15.31
C GLY A 31 11.69 -4.38 14.16
N ARG A 32 10.50 -4.96 14.32
CA ARG A 32 9.81 -5.70 13.28
C ARG A 32 8.43 -5.10 13.04
N ILE A 33 8.04 -5.05 11.78
CA ILE A 33 6.69 -4.68 11.34
C ILE A 33 6.05 -5.88 10.65
N LYS A 34 4.71 -5.91 10.58
CA LYS A 34 3.95 -6.99 9.95
C LYS A 34 4.29 -8.38 10.55
N GLU A 35 4.43 -8.49 11.88
CA GLU A 35 4.60 -9.79 12.55
C GLU A 35 3.30 -10.63 12.44
N SER A 36 2.16 -9.98 12.65
CA SER A 36 0.85 -10.47 12.22
C SER A 36 0.24 -9.55 11.16
N PHE A 37 -0.76 -10.05 10.43
CA PHE A 37 -1.49 -9.23 9.46
C PHE A 37 -2.35 -8.15 10.14
N GLU A 38 -2.73 -8.33 11.41
CA GLU A 38 -3.41 -7.30 12.20
C GLU A 38 -2.49 -6.14 12.61
N ASP A 39 -1.16 -6.29 12.50
CA ASP A 39 -0.23 -5.21 12.84
C ASP A 39 -0.18 -4.11 11.77
N PHE A 40 -0.82 -4.34 10.62
CA PHE A 40 -0.77 -3.45 9.48
C PHE A 40 -2.17 -3.12 8.99
N HIS A 41 -2.64 -1.94 9.36
CA HIS A 41 -3.92 -1.42 8.96
C HIS A 41 -3.76 -0.33 7.91
N VAL A 42 -4.52 -0.46 6.82
CA VAL A 42 -4.59 0.56 5.76
C VAL A 42 -6.04 0.95 5.58
N GLU A 43 -6.36 2.21 5.80
CA GLU A 43 -7.69 2.76 5.56
C GLU A 43 -7.62 3.78 4.42
N GLU A 44 -8.43 3.56 3.39
CA GLU A 44 -8.57 4.45 2.27
C GLU A 44 -9.21 5.78 2.69
N VAL A 45 -8.65 6.90 2.21
CA VAL A 45 -9.23 8.23 2.38
C VAL A 45 -9.75 8.72 1.02
N ILE A 46 -11.05 8.97 0.95
CA ILE A 46 -11.74 9.54 -0.21
C ILE A 46 -12.20 10.97 0.09
N ASP A 47 -12.46 11.75 -0.95
CA ASP A 47 -13.19 13.02 -0.80
C ASP A 47 -14.66 12.70 -0.49
N LEU A 48 -15.10 12.94 0.75
CA LEU A 48 -16.48 12.68 1.18
C LEU A 48 -17.53 13.46 0.40
N LYS A 49 -17.15 14.51 -0.36
CA LYS A 49 -18.07 15.19 -1.29
C LYS A 49 -18.61 14.27 -2.38
N ILE A 50 -18.00 13.11 -2.61
CA ILE A 50 -18.54 12.11 -3.52
C ILE A 50 -19.73 11.35 -2.92
N VAL A 51 -19.91 11.41 -1.59
CA VAL A 51 -20.99 10.72 -0.87
C VAL A 51 -22.18 11.66 -0.69
N ASN A 52 -23.31 11.29 -1.26
CA ASN A 52 -24.59 11.98 -1.24
C ASN A 52 -25.60 11.19 -0.39
N SER A 53 -26.60 11.88 0.18
CA SER A 53 -27.62 11.29 1.06
C SER A 53 -28.77 10.59 0.32
N ARG A 54 -29.02 10.90 -0.95
CA ARG A 54 -30.13 10.31 -1.73
C ARG A 54 -29.86 10.37 -3.23
N LEU A 55 -30.06 9.24 -3.91
CA LEU A 55 -30.25 9.18 -5.35
C LEU A 55 -31.11 7.97 -5.72
N ASP A 56 -32.12 8.16 -6.57
CA ASP A 56 -32.87 7.08 -7.23
C ASP A 56 -32.05 6.42 -8.38
N LYS A 57 -30.93 7.04 -8.77
CA LYS A 57 -30.00 6.60 -9.82
C LYS A 57 -28.56 6.91 -9.45
N GLY A 58 -27.65 5.95 -9.52
CA GLY A 58 -26.24 6.15 -9.18
C GLY A 58 -25.63 4.92 -8.55
N TYR A 59 -24.79 5.12 -7.54
CA TYR A 59 -24.02 4.05 -6.89
C TYR A 59 -24.26 4.06 -5.38
N ALA A 60 -24.51 2.89 -4.80
CA ALA A 60 -24.35 2.67 -3.37
C ALA A 60 -22.86 2.62 -3.03
N VAL A 61 -22.46 3.36 -1.99
CA VAL A 61 -21.10 3.43 -1.48
C VAL A 61 -21.00 2.55 -0.25
N TYR A 62 -20.07 1.61 -0.29
CA TYR A 62 -19.77 0.71 0.82
C TYR A 62 -18.33 0.89 1.27
N LEU A 63 -18.12 0.81 2.59
CA LEU A 63 -16.81 0.59 3.17
C LEU A 63 -16.59 -0.93 3.29
N MET A 64 -15.62 -1.43 2.52
CA MET A 64 -15.20 -2.83 2.53
C MET A 64 -13.95 -3.01 3.39
N GLU A 65 -14.07 -3.74 4.49
CA GLU A 65 -12.92 -4.22 5.26
C GLU A 65 -12.58 -5.65 4.84
N LYS A 66 -11.34 -5.91 4.44
CA LYS A 66 -10.82 -7.26 4.16
C LYS A 66 -9.63 -7.59 5.07
N ARG A 67 -9.50 -8.86 5.44
CA ARG A 67 -8.45 -9.37 6.33
C ARG A 67 -7.70 -10.51 5.67
N CYS A 68 -6.39 -10.36 5.49
CA CYS A 68 -5.53 -11.38 4.88
C CYS A 68 -6.12 -11.95 3.57
N MET A 69 -6.46 -11.06 2.64
CA MET A 69 -7.19 -11.35 1.40
C MET A 69 -6.80 -10.31 0.35
N ASP A 70 -6.59 -10.73 -0.91
CA ASP A 70 -6.31 -9.82 -2.01
C ASP A 70 -7.57 -9.06 -2.46
N THR A 71 -7.40 -7.92 -3.12
CA THR A 71 -8.52 -7.06 -3.52
C THR A 71 -9.46 -7.74 -4.53
N PHE A 72 -8.96 -8.58 -5.45
CA PHE A 72 -9.81 -9.23 -6.46
C PHE A 72 -10.73 -10.28 -5.80
N SER A 73 -10.19 -11.11 -4.91
CA SER A 73 -10.98 -12.06 -4.12
C SER A 73 -12.02 -11.36 -3.24
N ALA A 74 -11.65 -10.23 -2.63
CA ALA A 74 -12.56 -9.43 -1.80
C ALA A 74 -13.71 -8.82 -2.62
N VAL A 75 -13.41 -8.33 -3.82
CA VAL A 75 -14.41 -7.79 -4.75
C VAL A 75 -15.35 -8.88 -5.25
N ALA A 76 -14.82 -10.04 -5.66
CA ALA A 76 -15.64 -11.17 -6.09
C ALA A 76 -16.58 -11.66 -4.96
N LYS A 77 -16.07 -11.71 -3.72
CA LYS A 77 -16.86 -12.09 -2.55
C LYS A 77 -17.93 -11.04 -2.22
N THR A 78 -17.60 -9.76 -2.32
CA THR A 78 -18.57 -8.66 -2.16
C THR A 78 -19.68 -8.74 -3.19
N ALA A 79 -19.33 -8.92 -4.47
CA ALA A 79 -20.29 -9.04 -5.55
C ALA A 79 -21.29 -10.18 -5.29
N LYS A 80 -20.78 -11.34 -4.81
CA LYS A 80 -21.64 -12.46 -4.39
C LYS A 80 -22.55 -12.12 -3.21
N LEU A 81 -22.06 -11.39 -2.20
CA LEU A 81 -22.84 -11.02 -1.01
C LEU A 81 -23.96 -10.01 -1.34
N LEU A 82 -23.71 -9.12 -2.30
CA LEU A 82 -24.66 -8.12 -2.75
C LEU A 82 -25.54 -8.59 -3.93
N ASP A 83 -25.30 -9.81 -4.43
CA ASP A 83 -25.98 -10.40 -5.59
C ASP A 83 -25.88 -9.54 -6.87
N VAL A 84 -24.68 -9.05 -7.17
CA VAL A 84 -24.38 -8.19 -8.33
C VAL A 84 -23.24 -8.75 -9.19
N PRO A 85 -23.12 -8.34 -10.47
CA PRO A 85 -21.98 -8.68 -11.31
C PRO A 85 -20.65 -8.16 -10.74
N VAL A 86 -19.57 -8.98 -10.80
CA VAL A 86 -18.24 -8.62 -10.27
C VAL A 86 -17.68 -7.34 -10.91
N ASN A 87 -17.90 -7.15 -12.21
CA ASN A 87 -17.47 -5.96 -12.97
C ASN A 87 -18.28 -4.70 -12.63
N ALA A 88 -19.45 -4.83 -12.00
CA ALA A 88 -20.25 -3.71 -11.54
C ALA A 88 -19.57 -2.99 -10.36
N VAL A 89 -18.84 -3.73 -9.52
CA VAL A 89 -18.13 -3.21 -8.34
C VAL A 89 -16.96 -2.32 -8.76
N GLY A 90 -17.04 -1.02 -8.45
CA GLY A 90 -15.96 -0.04 -8.63
C GLY A 90 -15.12 0.14 -7.37
N TYR A 91 -13.80 0.32 -7.51
CA TYR A 91 -12.85 0.58 -6.42
C TYR A 91 -11.66 1.42 -6.93
N ALA A 92 -10.98 2.15 -6.04
CA ALA A 92 -9.96 3.13 -6.42
C ALA A 92 -8.52 2.62 -6.48
N GLY A 93 -8.28 1.38 -6.02
CA GLY A 93 -6.98 0.75 -6.13
C GLY A 93 -6.90 -0.60 -5.44
N LEU A 94 -5.78 -1.28 -5.63
CA LEU A 94 -5.45 -2.51 -4.92
C LEU A 94 -4.85 -2.16 -3.55
N LYS A 95 -5.10 -3.00 -2.55
CA LYS A 95 -4.53 -2.86 -1.19
C LYS A 95 -3.76 -4.12 -0.81
N ASP A 96 -2.84 -4.00 0.15
CA ASP A 96 -2.03 -5.12 0.67
C ASP A 96 -2.88 -6.36 0.99
N THR A 97 -2.43 -7.53 0.51
CA THR A 97 -3.07 -8.82 0.84
C THR A 97 -2.86 -9.18 2.31
N VAL A 98 -1.63 -9.04 2.81
CA VAL A 98 -1.24 -9.38 4.19
C VAL A 98 -1.38 -8.14 5.07
N ALA A 99 -2.62 -7.76 5.34
CA ALA A 99 -3.01 -6.61 6.14
C ALA A 99 -4.51 -6.69 6.52
N VAL A 100 -4.94 -5.80 7.41
CA VAL A 100 -6.34 -5.40 7.55
C VAL A 100 -6.56 -4.13 6.75
N THR A 101 -7.37 -4.18 5.69
CA THR A 101 -7.53 -3.03 4.79
C THR A 101 -8.99 -2.62 4.68
N ARG A 102 -9.25 -1.32 4.81
CA ARG A 102 -10.55 -0.70 4.58
C ARG A 102 -10.49 0.13 3.32
N GLN A 103 -11.34 -0.19 2.35
CA GLN A 103 -11.41 0.51 1.07
C GLN A 103 -12.87 0.78 0.70
N TYR A 104 -13.09 1.89 0.03
CA TYR A 104 -14.41 2.22 -0.48
C TYR A 104 -14.66 1.49 -1.79
N ILE A 105 -15.88 1.00 -1.95
CA ILE A 105 -16.37 0.43 -3.20
C ILE A 105 -17.70 1.09 -3.58
N THR A 106 -18.02 1.00 -4.87
CA THR A 106 -19.29 1.47 -5.42
C THR A 106 -19.98 0.35 -6.17
N VAL A 107 -21.29 0.26 -6.00
CA VAL A 107 -22.16 -0.70 -6.71
C VAL A 107 -23.33 0.07 -7.30
N PRO A 108 -23.68 -0.13 -8.58
CA PRO A 108 -24.84 0.55 -9.16
C PRO A 108 -26.11 0.23 -8.37
N VAL A 109 -26.93 1.25 -8.07
CA VAL A 109 -28.16 1.08 -7.29
C VAL A 109 -29.15 0.19 -8.06
N GLU A 110 -29.19 0.30 -9.39
CA GLU A 110 -30.03 -0.50 -10.27
C GLU A 110 -29.72 -2.00 -10.29
N GLU A 111 -28.50 -2.39 -9.90
CA GLU A 111 -28.10 -3.81 -9.78
C GLU A 111 -28.49 -4.38 -8.41
N LEU A 112 -28.76 -3.54 -7.41
CA LEU A 112 -29.10 -3.97 -6.06
C LEU A 112 -30.59 -4.28 -5.95
N LYS A 113 -30.91 -5.55 -5.65
CA LYS A 113 -32.29 -5.96 -5.31
C LYS A 113 -32.77 -5.33 -4.00
N THR A 114 -31.88 -5.27 -3.00
CA THR A 114 -32.13 -4.67 -1.70
C THR A 114 -30.85 -3.98 -1.21
N LEU A 115 -31.03 -2.86 -0.51
CA LEU A 115 -29.91 -2.19 0.14
C LEU A 115 -29.55 -2.96 1.41
N ILE A 116 -28.34 -3.50 1.46
CA ILE A 116 -27.84 -4.19 2.63
C ILE A 116 -27.01 -3.19 3.44
N GLU A 117 -27.39 -2.90 4.69
CA GLU A 117 -26.68 -1.91 5.51
C GLU A 117 -25.33 -2.43 6.01
N ASN A 118 -25.31 -3.66 6.54
CA ASN A 118 -24.11 -4.27 7.09
C ASN A 118 -24.08 -5.76 6.78
N VAL A 119 -22.93 -6.25 6.33
CA VAL A 119 -22.64 -7.69 6.17
C VAL A 119 -21.29 -7.98 6.78
N LYS A 120 -21.20 -9.07 7.53
CA LYS A 120 -19.95 -9.52 8.13
C LYS A 120 -19.74 -11.00 7.94
N ASP A 121 -18.58 -11.33 7.42
CA ASP A 121 -17.98 -12.66 7.34
C ASP A 121 -16.67 -12.64 8.16
N LYS A 122 -16.04 -13.80 8.38
CA LYS A 122 -14.77 -13.94 9.11
C LYS A 122 -13.64 -13.09 8.51
N LYS A 123 -13.58 -12.96 7.17
CA LYS A 123 -12.48 -12.28 6.47
C LYS A 123 -12.88 -10.99 5.73
N LEU A 124 -14.16 -10.68 5.68
CA LEU A 124 -14.69 -9.56 4.90
C LEU A 124 -15.89 -8.94 5.63
N SER A 125 -15.96 -7.62 5.69
CA SER A 125 -17.18 -6.93 6.08
C SER A 125 -17.48 -5.75 5.15
N LEU A 126 -18.76 -5.45 5.01
CA LEU A 126 -19.30 -4.35 4.23
C LEU A 126 -20.18 -3.52 5.14
N SER A 127 -19.98 -2.21 5.12
CA SER A 127 -20.86 -1.23 5.78
C SER A 127 -21.29 -0.19 4.76
N PHE A 128 -22.59 0.00 4.61
CA PHE A 128 -23.16 1.04 3.76
C PHE A 128 -22.84 2.42 4.33
N ILE A 129 -22.40 3.34 3.47
CA ILE A 129 -21.98 4.69 3.86
C ILE A 129 -22.92 5.76 3.30
N GLY A 130 -23.51 5.51 2.14
CA GLY A 130 -24.35 6.47 1.44
C GLY A 130 -24.37 6.21 -0.05
N PHE A 131 -24.74 7.21 -0.84
CA PHE A 131 -24.81 7.10 -2.30
C PHE A 131 -23.75 7.95 -2.99
N SER A 132 -23.52 7.74 -4.28
CA SER A 132 -22.69 8.60 -5.12
C SER A 132 -23.26 8.67 -6.53
N ASN A 133 -23.06 9.79 -7.22
CA ASN A 133 -23.34 9.89 -8.65
C ASN A 133 -22.18 9.34 -9.51
N LYS A 134 -21.05 8.95 -8.90
CA LYS A 134 -19.85 8.50 -9.61
C LYS A 134 -19.44 7.10 -9.17
N LYS A 135 -19.06 6.27 -10.15
CA LYS A 135 -18.34 5.02 -9.90
C LYS A 135 -16.94 5.34 -9.38
N LEU A 136 -16.50 4.65 -8.33
CA LEU A 136 -15.10 4.68 -7.93
C LEU A 136 -14.23 3.99 -8.99
N LYS A 137 -13.17 4.68 -9.39
CA LYS A 137 -12.20 4.24 -10.39
C LYS A 137 -10.78 4.45 -9.86
N PRO A 138 -9.77 3.75 -10.43
CA PRO A 138 -8.37 4.03 -10.14
C PRO A 138 -8.05 5.53 -10.22
N GLY A 139 -7.45 6.07 -9.16
CA GLY A 139 -7.12 7.51 -9.06
C GLY A 139 -8.13 8.38 -8.31
N CYS A 140 -9.27 7.84 -7.84
CA CYS A 140 -10.23 8.59 -7.01
C CYS A 140 -9.82 8.75 -5.53
N LEU A 141 -8.63 8.28 -5.16
CA LEU A 141 -8.11 8.29 -3.79
C LEU A 141 -7.48 9.65 -3.45
N VAL A 142 -7.76 10.18 -2.26
CA VAL A 142 -6.99 11.30 -1.69
C VAL A 142 -5.70 10.79 -1.05
N GLY A 143 -5.78 9.70 -0.29
CA GLY A 143 -4.63 9.10 0.39
C GLY A 143 -4.99 7.81 1.11
N ASN A 144 -4.05 7.31 1.91
CA ASN A 144 -4.29 6.19 2.81
C ASN A 144 -3.85 6.58 4.21
N LYS A 145 -4.66 6.24 5.20
CA LYS A 145 -4.33 6.32 6.61
C LYS A 145 -3.75 4.98 7.04
N PHE A 146 -2.53 5.01 7.56
CA PHE A 146 -1.85 3.82 8.05
C PHE A 146 -1.91 3.78 9.58
N LYS A 147 -2.14 2.59 10.12
CA LYS A 147 -1.83 2.26 11.51
C LYS A 147 -0.94 1.03 11.49
N VAL A 148 0.29 1.21 11.96
CA VAL A 148 1.35 0.19 11.90
C VAL A 148 1.82 -0.07 13.33
N ALA A 149 1.75 -1.33 13.76
CA ALA A 149 2.40 -1.77 14.98
C ALA A 149 3.85 -2.14 14.69
N VAL A 150 4.74 -1.68 15.57
CA VAL A 150 6.18 -1.97 15.52
C VAL A 150 6.54 -2.72 16.78
N SER A 151 7.07 -3.93 16.61
CA SER A 151 7.56 -4.77 17.69
C SER A 151 9.01 -4.43 18.00
N LEU A 152 9.29 -4.08 19.25
CA LEU A 152 10.57 -3.54 19.70
C LEU A 152 11.26 -4.47 20.70
N LYS A 153 12.59 -4.51 20.67
CA LYS A 153 13.41 -5.33 21.59
C LYS A 153 13.79 -4.57 22.86
N GLY A 154 12.81 -4.04 23.59
CA GLY A 154 13.01 -3.37 24.88
C GLY A 154 12.75 -1.86 24.85
N GLY A 155 12.87 -1.23 26.03
CA GLY A 155 12.49 0.18 26.24
C GLY A 155 13.40 1.20 25.54
N GLU A 156 14.70 0.91 25.39
CA GLU A 156 15.64 1.81 24.70
C GLU A 156 15.23 2.07 23.24
N GLU A 157 14.72 1.04 22.56
CA GLU A 157 14.22 1.17 21.19
C GLU A 157 12.94 2.02 21.12
N LEU A 158 12.12 2.02 22.16
CA LEU A 158 10.93 2.87 22.24
C LEU A 158 11.33 4.35 22.33
N ASP A 159 12.35 4.68 23.12
CA ASP A 159 12.84 6.05 23.25
C ASP A 159 13.39 6.56 21.90
N LYS A 160 14.10 5.71 21.14
CA LYS A 160 14.56 6.01 19.78
C LYS A 160 13.39 6.33 18.84
N VAL A 161 12.32 5.53 18.88
CA VAL A 161 11.09 5.77 18.08
C VAL A 161 10.45 7.11 18.46
N VAL A 162 10.27 7.38 19.75
CA VAL A 162 9.62 8.61 20.23
C VAL A 162 10.40 9.84 19.80
N ASN A 163 11.74 9.80 19.90
CA ASN A 163 12.59 10.90 19.46
C ASN A 163 12.52 11.09 17.93
N ALA A 164 12.57 10.01 17.15
CA ALA A 164 12.43 10.10 15.70
C ALA A 164 11.07 10.68 15.28
N LEU A 165 9.98 10.30 15.96
CA LEU A 165 8.64 10.85 15.70
C LEU A 165 8.54 12.34 16.07
N ARG A 166 9.23 12.78 17.13
CA ARG A 166 9.30 14.20 17.49
C ARG A 166 10.01 15.00 16.39
N GLU A 167 11.18 14.55 15.94
CA GLU A 167 11.89 15.18 14.82
C GLU A 167 11.01 15.25 13.56
N LEU A 168 10.31 14.16 13.22
CA LEU A 168 9.41 14.12 12.07
C LEU A 168 8.24 15.11 12.20
N SER A 169 7.74 15.35 13.41
CA SER A 169 6.62 16.28 13.65
C SER A 169 6.98 17.75 13.42
N GLU A 170 8.27 18.09 13.46
CA GLU A 170 8.78 19.43 13.19
C GLU A 170 8.99 19.69 11.68
N LEU A 171 8.91 18.64 10.86
CA LEU A 171 9.08 18.72 9.41
C LEU A 171 7.74 19.00 8.72
N SER A 172 7.79 19.76 7.63
CA SER A 172 6.63 19.99 6.74
C SER A 172 6.30 18.79 5.86
N GLY A 173 7.16 17.77 5.83
CA GLY A 173 6.98 16.56 5.05
C GLY A 173 8.22 15.67 5.06
N ILE A 174 8.10 14.50 4.42
CA ILE A 174 9.19 13.53 4.24
C ILE A 174 9.45 13.30 2.74
N PRO A 175 10.67 12.91 2.34
CA PRO A 175 10.96 12.54 0.97
C PRO A 175 10.08 11.38 0.50
N GLY A 176 9.33 11.60 -0.59
CA GLY A 176 8.44 10.61 -1.19
C GLY A 176 9.16 9.57 -2.04
N PHE A 177 10.12 8.84 -1.47
CA PHE A 177 10.84 7.79 -2.19
C PHE A 177 9.95 6.60 -2.57
N TYR A 178 10.31 5.91 -3.64
CA TYR A 178 9.77 4.59 -3.93
C TYR A 178 10.40 3.55 -3.00
N GLY A 179 9.59 2.75 -2.30
CA GLY A 179 10.09 1.67 -1.45
C GLY A 179 10.57 0.44 -2.25
N TYR A 180 11.25 -0.48 -1.58
CA TYR A 180 11.88 -1.68 -2.16
C TYR A 180 10.95 -2.51 -3.08
N GLN A 181 9.66 -2.61 -2.75
CA GLN A 181 8.69 -3.37 -3.54
C GLN A 181 8.61 -2.89 -5.02
N ARG A 182 8.86 -1.60 -5.28
CA ARG A 182 8.86 -1.05 -6.64
C ARG A 182 10.08 -1.47 -7.46
N PHE A 183 11.15 -1.84 -6.77
CA PHE A 183 12.38 -2.28 -7.39
C PHE A 183 12.48 -3.80 -7.54
N GLY A 184 11.57 -4.54 -6.89
CA GLY A 184 11.57 -6.00 -6.78
C GLY A 184 12.21 -6.44 -5.47
N VAL A 185 11.49 -7.23 -4.67
CA VAL A 185 11.98 -7.64 -3.33
C VAL A 185 13.11 -8.67 -3.43
N ARG A 186 12.98 -9.63 -4.36
CA ARG A 186 13.99 -10.67 -4.58
C ARG A 186 15.12 -10.22 -5.52
N ARG A 187 14.79 -9.43 -6.53
CA ARG A 187 15.75 -8.81 -7.45
C ARG A 187 15.46 -7.32 -7.47
N PRO A 188 16.17 -6.50 -6.69
CA PRO A 188 15.94 -5.05 -6.62
C PRO A 188 16.53 -4.33 -7.84
N ASN A 189 16.21 -4.78 -9.06
CA ASN A 189 16.91 -4.41 -10.29
C ASN A 189 16.02 -3.83 -11.39
N THR A 190 14.71 -3.63 -11.16
CA THR A 190 13.80 -3.13 -12.21
C THR A 190 14.24 -1.78 -12.80
N HIS A 191 14.84 -0.92 -11.99
CA HIS A 191 15.38 0.37 -12.41
C HIS A 191 16.69 0.24 -13.22
N VAL A 192 17.49 -0.80 -12.97
CA VAL A 192 18.70 -1.12 -13.74
C VAL A 192 18.31 -1.59 -15.14
N VAL A 193 17.34 -2.52 -15.22
CA VAL A 193 16.74 -2.97 -16.48
C VAL A 193 16.17 -1.77 -17.23
N GLY A 194 15.38 -0.94 -16.56
CA GLY A 194 14.82 0.29 -17.14
C GLY A 194 15.88 1.23 -17.71
N ARG A 195 17.00 1.42 -16.98
CA ARG A 195 18.15 2.21 -17.45
C ARG A 195 18.75 1.65 -18.73
N PHE A 196 18.93 0.33 -18.84
CA PHE A 196 19.46 -0.31 -20.05
C PHE A 196 18.52 -0.13 -21.24
N ILE A 197 17.21 -0.36 -21.03
CA ILE A 197 16.19 -0.15 -22.06
C ILE A 197 16.19 1.30 -22.58
N VAL A 198 16.18 2.29 -21.69
CA VAL A 198 16.20 3.72 -22.08
C VAL A 198 17.46 4.06 -22.88
N LYS A 199 18.60 3.44 -22.55
CA LYS A 199 19.86 3.60 -23.29
C LYS A 199 19.96 2.74 -24.57
N ARG A 200 18.93 1.95 -24.89
CA ARG A 200 18.91 0.99 -26.02
C ARG A 200 20.03 -0.07 -25.93
N LEU A 201 20.41 -0.42 -24.70
CA LEU A 201 21.38 -1.47 -24.37
C LEU A 201 20.62 -2.78 -24.16
N TRP A 202 20.18 -3.39 -25.25
CA TRP A 202 19.23 -4.52 -25.21
C TRP A 202 19.84 -5.79 -24.63
N ASP A 203 21.11 -6.08 -24.95
CA ASP A 203 21.80 -7.28 -24.47
C ASP A 203 22.05 -7.19 -22.96
N GLU A 204 22.36 -6.01 -22.44
CA GLU A 204 22.48 -5.72 -21.01
C GLU A 204 21.13 -5.85 -20.30
N ALA A 205 20.06 -5.30 -20.89
CA ALA A 205 18.72 -5.44 -20.34
C ALA A 205 18.30 -6.91 -20.26
N LEU A 206 18.52 -7.70 -21.31
CA LEU A 206 18.23 -9.12 -21.32
C LEU A 206 19.05 -9.87 -20.28
N ARG A 207 20.37 -9.65 -20.22
CA ARG A 207 21.26 -10.26 -19.22
C ARG A 207 20.85 -9.94 -17.79
N GLU A 208 20.39 -8.73 -17.51
CA GLU A 208 19.93 -8.33 -16.18
C GLU A 208 18.56 -8.95 -15.81
N ILE A 209 17.69 -9.18 -16.81
CA ILE A 209 16.39 -9.84 -16.58
C ILE A 209 16.58 -11.33 -16.33
N VAL A 210 17.31 -12.02 -17.22
CA VAL A 210 17.38 -13.50 -17.22
C VAL A 210 18.58 -14.05 -16.46
N GLY A 211 19.66 -13.29 -16.39
CA GLY A 211 20.89 -13.65 -15.68
C GLY A 211 21.03 -12.93 -14.33
N HIS A 212 22.28 -12.70 -13.93
CA HIS A 212 22.69 -11.95 -12.74
C HIS A 212 21.94 -12.32 -11.45
N PRO A 213 22.21 -13.51 -10.89
CA PRO A 213 21.61 -13.90 -9.63
C PRO A 213 22.05 -12.97 -8.50
N TYR A 214 21.07 -12.57 -7.69
CA TYR A 214 21.30 -11.73 -6.51
C TYR A 214 21.53 -12.58 -5.25
N PRO A 215 22.23 -12.07 -4.22
CA PRO A 215 22.56 -12.84 -3.01
C PRO A 215 21.36 -13.42 -2.25
N TRP A 216 20.19 -12.81 -2.43
CA TRP A 216 18.93 -13.16 -1.77
C TRP A 216 18.06 -14.12 -2.59
N GLU A 217 18.57 -14.60 -3.73
CA GLU A 217 17.90 -15.61 -4.53
C GLU A 217 18.25 -17.03 -4.08
N SER A 218 17.47 -18.00 -4.57
CA SER A 218 17.78 -19.41 -4.34
C SER A 218 19.16 -19.75 -4.93
N PRO A 219 19.93 -20.65 -4.32
CA PRO A 219 21.17 -21.16 -4.93
C PRO A 219 20.96 -21.72 -6.34
N ARG A 220 19.77 -22.25 -6.66
CA ARG A 220 19.40 -22.71 -8.01
C ARG A 220 19.40 -21.61 -9.06
N SER A 221 19.36 -20.33 -8.67
CA SER A 221 19.45 -19.21 -9.61
C SER A 221 20.87 -19.01 -10.16
N TYR A 222 21.87 -19.70 -9.60
CA TYR A 222 23.28 -19.66 -10.03
C TYR A 222 23.68 -20.86 -10.91
N GLU A 223 22.78 -21.84 -11.08
CA GLU A 223 22.94 -23.02 -11.96
C GLU A 223 22.47 -22.70 -13.38
#